data_AF-A0A8K0UAJ3-F1
#
_entry.id   AF-A0A8K0UAJ3-F1
#
_cell.length_a   1.000
_cell.length_b   1.000
_cell.length_c   1.000
_cell.angle_alpha   90.00
_cell.angle_beta   90.00
_cell.angle_gamma   90.00
#
_symmetry.space_group_name_H-M   'P 1'
#
loop_
_entity.id
_entity.type
_entity.pdbx_description
1 polymer ?
#
loop_
_entity_poly.entity_id
_entity_poly.type
_entity_poly.pdbx_seq_one_letter_code
_entity_poly.pdbx_strand_id
1 'polypeptide(L)'
;DVLQESYMCEEEYKSALIGMQSTVVLQSMFCNRLSSQLATQEKRQKKKKKGQLNGDGLPRLLTSNKFYNRVIKHQREYKKKAAAQKTQKRER
;
A
#
# COMPACT_ATOMS: atom_id res chain seq x y z
N ASP A 1 38.80 -12.90 -39.05
CA ASP A 1 37.87 -13.90 -39.59
C ASP A 1 36.47 -13.43 -39.21
N VAL A 2 35.71 -12.89 -40.16
CA VAL A 2 34.52 -12.04 -39.90
C VAL A 2 33.44 -12.80 -39.09
N LEU A 3 33.36 -14.12 -39.30
CA LEU A 3 32.44 -14.98 -38.57
C LEU A 3 32.77 -15.04 -37.07
N GLN A 4 34.05 -15.13 -36.71
CA GLN A 4 34.47 -15.19 -35.31
C GLN A 4 34.21 -13.88 -34.57
N GLU A 5 34.41 -12.74 -35.23
CA GLU A 5 34.10 -11.41 -34.66
C GLU A 5 32.59 -11.24 -34.40
N SER A 6 31.73 -11.74 -35.29
CA SER A 6 30.27 -11.70 -35.07
C SER A 6 29.83 -12.52 -33.85
N TYR A 7 30.40 -13.70 -33.64
CA TYR A 7 30.06 -14.53 -32.47
C TYR A 7 30.50 -13.90 -31.16
N MET A 8 31.69 -13.29 -31.11
CA MET A 8 32.16 -12.60 -29.91
C MET A 8 31.23 -11.43 -29.56
N CYS A 9 30.82 -10.65 -30.55
CA CYS A 9 29.90 -9.53 -30.37
C CYS A 9 28.52 -10.00 -29.86
N GLU A 10 27.99 -11.11 -30.41
CA GLU A 10 26.73 -11.70 -29.91
C GLU A 10 26.82 -12.15 -28.45
N GLU A 11 27.92 -12.80 -28.05
CA GLU A 11 28.09 -13.26 -26.67
C GLU A 11 28.18 -12.10 -25.67
N GLU A 12 28.84 -11.01 -26.04
CA GLU A 12 28.85 -9.77 -25.25
C GLU A 12 27.45 -9.20 -25.08
N TYR A 13 26.66 -9.13 -26.15
CA TYR A 13 25.28 -8.66 -26.08
C TYR A 13 24.39 -9.57 -25.24
N LYS A 14 24.52 -10.89 -25.38
CA LYS A 14 23.77 -11.86 -24.56
C LYS A 14 24.11 -11.69 -23.08
N SER A 15 25.39 -11.55 -22.75
CA SER A 15 25.86 -11.33 -21.39
C SER A 15 25.28 -10.04 -20.79
N ALA A 16 25.33 -8.94 -21.54
CA ALA A 16 24.74 -7.67 -21.13
C ALA A 16 23.21 -7.77 -20.93
N LEU A 17 22.50 -8.45 -21.84
CA LEU A 17 21.07 -8.67 -21.73
C LEU A 17 20.70 -9.50 -20.50
N ILE A 18 21.45 -10.56 -20.19
CA ILE A 18 21.24 -11.37 -18.98
C ILE A 18 21.40 -10.50 -17.72
N GLY A 19 22.42 -9.63 -17.68
CA GLY A 19 22.61 -8.69 -16.58
C GLY A 19 21.42 -7.73 -16.41
N MET A 20 20.91 -7.17 -17.51
CA MET A 20 19.75 -6.29 -17.49
C MET A 20 18.48 -7.02 -17.04
N GLN A 21 18.21 -8.21 -17.59
CA GLN A 21 17.05 -9.02 -17.21
C GLN A 21 17.10 -9.40 -15.72
N SER A 22 18.27 -9.81 -15.24
CA SER A 22 18.49 -10.13 -13.82
C SER A 22 18.18 -8.93 -12.93
N THR A 23 18.62 -7.74 -13.33
CA THR A 23 18.35 -6.50 -12.60
C THR A 23 16.85 -6.19 -12.54
N VAL A 24 16.13 -6.32 -13.66
CA VAL A 24 14.68 -6.09 -13.70
C VAL A 24 13.92 -7.05 -12.79
N VAL A 25 14.29 -8.33 -12.80
CA VAL A 25 13.68 -9.34 -11.91
C VAL A 25 13.90 -8.98 -10.44
N LEU A 26 15.14 -8.65 -10.06
CA LEU A 26 15.47 -8.27 -8.68
C LEU A 26 14.74 -6.99 -8.25
N GLN A 27 14.67 -5.97 -9.11
CA GLN A 27 13.93 -4.75 -8.85
C GLN A 27 12.44 -5.02 -8.66
N SER A 28 11.83 -5.83 -9.52
CA SER A 28 10.43 -6.24 -9.40
C SER A 28 10.15 -6.93 -8.06
N MET A 29 10.99 -7.90 -7.68
CA MET A 29 10.88 -8.57 -6.39
C MET A 29 11.01 -7.61 -5.21
N PHE A 30 11.97 -6.67 -5.27
CA PHE A 30 12.14 -5.67 -4.24
C PHE A 30 10.92 -4.75 -4.12
N CYS A 31 10.44 -4.20 -5.22
CA CYS A 31 9.27 -3.33 -5.27
C CYS A 31 8.02 -4.04 -4.73
N ASN A 32 7.83 -5.32 -5.05
CA ASN A 32 6.71 -6.12 -4.54
C ASN A 32 6.79 -6.29 -3.01
N ARG A 33 7.98 -6.58 -2.48
CA ARG A 33 8.20 -6.68 -1.03
C ARG A 33 7.96 -5.35 -0.33
N LEU A 34 8.52 -4.27 -0.85
CA LEU A 34 8.36 -2.93 -0.31
C LEU A 34 6.88 -2.51 -0.30
N SER A 35 6.18 -2.71 -1.42
CA SER A 35 4.75 -2.40 -1.54
C SER A 35 3.92 -3.19 -0.52
N SER A 36 4.25 -4.47 -0.30
CA SER A 36 3.58 -5.31 0.70
C SER A 36 3.82 -4.82 2.13
N GLN A 37 5.04 -4.40 2.44
CA GLN A 37 5.39 -3.82 3.74
C GLN A 37 4.66 -2.50 3.98
N LEU A 38 4.65 -1.61 2.99
CA LEU A 38 3.92 -0.34 3.04
C LEU A 38 2.43 -0.57 3.24
N ALA A 39 1.81 -1.45 2.45
CA ALA A 39 0.39 -1.78 2.60
C ALA A 39 0.08 -2.33 4.00
N THR A 40 0.97 -3.13 4.58
CA THR A 40 0.84 -3.65 5.94
C THR A 40 0.96 -2.53 6.97
N GLN A 41 1.95 -1.65 6.84
CA GLN A 41 2.14 -0.50 7.72
C GLN A 41 0.94 0.45 7.66
N GLU A 42 0.43 0.77 6.47
CA GLU A 42 -0.75 1.60 6.28
C GLU A 42 -1.99 0.97 6.92
N LYS A 43 -2.22 -0.34 6.74
CA LYS A 43 -3.31 -1.04 7.42
C LYS A 43 -3.17 -0.94 8.95
N ARG A 44 -1.95 -1.07 9.48
CA ARG A 44 -1.68 -0.90 10.92
C ARG A 44 -1.94 0.54 11.38
N GLN A 45 -1.51 1.55 10.61
CA GLN A 45 -1.79 2.95 10.91
C GLN A 45 -3.30 3.25 10.89
N LYS A 46 -4.02 2.79 9.86
CA LYS A 46 -5.48 2.92 9.76
C LYS A 46 -6.18 2.27 10.96
N LYS A 47 -5.69 1.12 11.44
CA LYS A 47 -6.19 0.48 12.68
C LYS A 47 -5.93 1.34 13.92
N LYS A 48 -4.74 1.91 14.08
CA LYS A 48 -4.42 2.83 15.20
C LYS A 48 -5.28 4.10 15.19
N LYS A 49 -5.63 4.59 14.01
CA LYS A 49 -6.47 5.77 13.80
C LYS A 49 -7.98 5.49 13.95
N LYS A 50 -8.38 4.24 14.21
CA LYS A 50 -9.78 3.84 14.39
C LYS A 50 -10.31 4.40 15.72
N GLY A 51 -11.32 5.27 15.64
CA GLY A 51 -11.94 5.91 16.81
C GLY A 51 -11.51 7.36 17.05
N GLN A 52 -10.57 7.88 16.25
CA GLN A 52 -10.18 9.29 16.29
C GLN A 52 -11.06 10.13 15.35
N LEU A 53 -11.43 11.34 15.78
CA LEU A 53 -12.16 12.30 14.95
C LEU A 53 -11.30 12.79 13.77
N ASN A 54 -10.00 12.97 14.01
CA ASN A 54 -8.98 13.38 13.03
C ASN A 54 -8.00 12.22 12.80
N GLY A 55 -8.34 11.32 11.87
CA GLY A 55 -7.53 10.15 11.57
C GLY A 55 -6.24 10.42 10.79
N ASP A 56 -5.90 11.67 10.47
CA ASP A 56 -4.63 12.04 9.86
C ASP A 56 -3.52 12.21 10.91
N GLY A 57 -3.87 12.51 12.16
CA GLY A 57 -2.91 12.71 13.27
C GLY A 57 -2.30 14.11 13.31
N LEU A 58 -2.78 15.03 12.46
CA LEU A 58 -2.35 16.41 12.42
C LEU A 58 -3.23 17.26 13.35
N PRO A 59 -2.65 18.13 14.19
CA PRO A 59 -3.42 19.09 14.96
C PRO A 59 -4.11 20.06 14.01
N ARG A 60 -5.43 20.23 14.16
CA ARG A 60 -6.23 21.17 13.36
C ARG A 60 -7.21 21.87 14.27
N LEU A 61 -7.32 23.19 14.15
CA LEU A 61 -8.39 23.95 14.77
C LEU A 61 -9.69 23.69 13.97
N LEU A 62 -10.64 23.00 14.60
CA LEU A 62 -11.96 22.78 14.02
C LEU A 62 -12.88 23.89 14.50
N THR A 63 -13.45 24.66 13.57
CA THR A 63 -14.53 25.60 13.89
C THR A 63 -15.78 24.83 14.32
N SER A 64 -16.65 25.45 15.12
CA SER A 64 -17.83 24.81 15.74
C SER A 64 -18.60 23.90 14.77
N ASN A 65 -19.01 24.42 13.60
CA ASN A 65 -19.75 23.66 12.60
C ASN A 65 -18.95 22.48 12.02
N LYS A 66 -17.64 22.68 11.75
CA LYS A 66 -16.77 21.62 11.22
C LYS A 66 -16.58 20.50 12.24
N PHE A 67 -16.45 20.84 13.52
CA PHE A 67 -16.39 19.86 14.61
C PHE A 67 -17.70 19.07 14.71
N TYR A 68 -18.83 19.78 14.84
CA TYR A 68 -20.15 19.16 14.99
C TYR A 68 -20.46 18.18 13.86
N ASN A 69 -20.30 18.62 12.60
CA ASN A 69 -20.55 17.78 11.43
C ASN A 69 -19.69 16.51 11.44
N ARG A 70 -18.43 16.63 11.89
CA ARG A 70 -17.49 15.51 11.94
C ARG A 70 -17.84 14.51 13.04
N VAL A 71 -18.31 14.98 14.19
CA VAL A 71 -18.78 14.12 15.29
C VAL A 71 -20.02 13.34 14.87
N ILE A 72 -21.00 13.99 14.24
CA ILE A 72 -22.21 13.33 13.74
C ILE A 72 -21.86 12.25 12.71
N LYS A 73 -20.95 12.54 11.76
CA LYS A 73 -20.48 11.55 10.79
C LYS A 73 -19.80 10.35 11.47
N HIS A 74 -18.89 10.61 12.41
CA HIS A 74 -18.20 9.56 13.16
C HIS A 74 -19.18 8.66 13.92
N GLN A 75 -20.19 9.25 14.58
CA GLN A 75 -21.20 8.51 15.33
C GLN A 75 -22.07 7.62 14.41
N ARG A 76 -22.45 8.14 13.24
CA ARG A 76 -23.19 7.36 12.22
C ARG A 76 -22.37 6.16 11.75
N GLU A 77 -21.10 6.37 11.44
CA GLU A 77 -20.20 5.29 11.01
C GLU A 77 -19.97 4.24 12.11
N TYR A 78 -19.84 4.67 13.36
CA TYR A 78 -19.71 3.77 14.51
C TYR A 78 -20.95 2.88 14.67
N LYS A 79 -22.15 3.47 14.63
CA LYS A 79 -23.42 2.72 14.70
C LYS A 79 -23.56 1.72 13.56
N LYS A 80 -23.24 2.12 12.32
CA LYS A 80 -23.27 1.21 11.15
C LYS A 80 -22.32 0.01 11.33
N LYS A 81 -21.09 0.25 11.80
CA LYS A 81 -20.12 -0.82 12.07
C LYS A 81 -20.55 -1.74 13.20
N ALA A 82 -21.15 -1.20 14.26
CA ALA A 82 -21.68 -1.99 15.37
C ALA A 82 -22.86 -2.87 14.93
N ALA A 83 -23.75 -2.35 14.09
CA ALA A 83 -24.86 -3.12 13.50
C ALA A 83 -24.33 -4.27 12.63
N ALA A 84 -23.40 -4.00 11.71
CA ALA A 84 -22.81 -5.02 10.83
C ALA A 84 -22.10 -6.15 11.60
N GLN A 85 -21.40 -5.83 12.69
CA GLN A 85 -20.79 -6.85 13.55
C GLN A 85 -21.81 -7.71 14.29
N LYS A 86 -22.97 -7.15 14.66
CA LYS A 86 -24.05 -7.91 15.31
C LYS A 86 -24.72 -8.87 14.33
N THR A 87 -24.97 -8.47 13.08
CA THR A 87 -25.52 -9.37 12.04
C THR A 87 -24.54 -10.51 11.75
N GLN A 88 -23.26 -10.20 11.53
CA GLN A 88 -22.25 -11.22 11.23
C GLN A 88 -22.06 -12.26 12.36
N LYS A 89 -22.29 -11.87 13.63
CA LYS A 89 -22.26 -12.79 14.77
C LYS A 89 -23.52 -13.64 14.92
N ARG A 90 -24.66 -13.22 14.35
CA ARG A 90 -25.92 -13.98 14.37
C ARG A 90 -26.00 -15.00 13.23
N GLU A 91 -25.27 -14.76 12.14
CA GLU A 91 -25.21 -15.63 10.95
C GLU A 91 -24.10 -16.69 11.02
N ARG A 92 -23.31 -16.71 12.11
CA ARG A 92 -22.29 -17.73 12.42
C ARG A 92 -22.77 -18.57 13.58
#